data_AF-A0A1A7ZTS2-F1
#
_entry.id   AF-A0A1A7ZTS2-F1
#
_cell.length_a   1.000
_cell.length_b   1.000
_cell.length_c   1.000
_cell.angle_alpha   90.00
_cell.angle_beta   90.00
_cell.angle_gamma   90.00
#
_symmetry.space_group_name_H-M   'P 1'
#
loop_
_entity.id
_entity.type
_entity.pdbx_description
1 polymer ?
#
loop_
_entity_poly.entity_id
_entity_poly.type
_entity_poly.pdbx_seq_one_letter_code
_entity_poly.pdbx_strand_id
1 'polypeptide(L)'
;DPYLESVDIRQIYDKFPEKKGGLKELFDNGPHNTFFLVKFWADLSVNLQDDSNFFYGVSSQYESSENMIITSSTKVCSFGKQVVEKVE
;
A
#
# COMPACT_ATOMS: atom_id res chain seq x y z
N ASP A 1 -19.55 -8.44 10.15
CA ASP A 1 -19.29 -7.40 9.12
C ASP A 1 -19.65 -7.88 7.74
N PRO A 2 -20.06 -6.98 6.83
CA PRO A 2 -20.32 -7.32 5.44
C PRO A 2 -19.05 -7.82 4.73
N TYR A 3 -19.22 -8.66 3.71
CA TYR A 3 -18.11 -9.05 2.83
C TYR A 3 -17.57 -7.85 2.04
N LEU A 4 -16.26 -7.82 1.84
CA LEU A 4 -15.62 -6.80 1.01
C LEU A 4 -16.00 -6.98 -0.46
N GLU A 5 -16.17 -5.85 -1.15
CA GLU A 5 -16.36 -5.83 -2.60
C GLU A 5 -15.09 -6.29 -3.31
N SER A 6 -15.25 -7.05 -4.41
CA SER A 6 -14.14 -7.53 -5.21
C SER A 6 -13.82 -6.58 -6.36
N VAL A 7 -12.53 -6.32 -6.59
CA VAL A 7 -12.05 -5.57 -7.76
C VAL A 7 -11.20 -6.50 -8.63
N ASP A 8 -11.44 -6.49 -9.94
CA ASP A 8 -10.60 -7.22 -10.88
C ASP A 8 -9.22 -6.57 -10.95
N ILE A 9 -8.19 -7.29 -10.48
CA ILE A 9 -6.81 -6.79 -10.39
C ILE A 9 -6.24 -6.30 -11.73
N ARG A 10 -6.75 -6.83 -12.86
CA ARG A 10 -6.31 -6.40 -14.20
C ARG A 10 -6.62 -4.94 -14.48
N GLN A 11 -7.60 -4.35 -13.78
CA GLN A 11 -7.99 -2.95 -13.92
C GLN A 11 -6.98 -1.98 -13.29
N ILE A 12 -6.05 -2.47 -12.46
CA ILE A 12 -5.11 -1.62 -11.72
C ILE A 12 -3.64 -1.90 -12.05
N TYR A 13 -3.32 -2.87 -12.90
CA TYR A 13 -1.92 -3.20 -13.21
C TYR A 13 -1.11 -2.00 -13.70
N ASP A 14 -1.69 -1.14 -14.53
CA ASP A 14 -1.03 0.06 -15.05
C ASP A 14 -0.77 1.15 -13.99
N LYS A 15 -1.35 1.01 -12.79
CA LYS A 15 -1.16 1.93 -11.65
C LYS A 15 -0.06 1.49 -10.69
N PHE A 16 0.45 0.26 -10.82
CA PHE A 16 1.45 -0.33 -9.93
C PHE A 16 2.67 -0.84 -10.71
N PRO A 17 3.80 -1.17 -10.04
CA PRO A 17 4.98 -1.66 -10.74
C PRO A 17 4.69 -2.93 -11.56
N GLU A 18 5.06 -2.93 -12.84
CA GLU A 18 4.80 -4.03 -13.79
C GLU A 18 6.03 -4.92 -14.06
N LYS A 19 7.22 -4.47 -13.65
CA LYS A 19 8.48 -5.21 -13.86
C LYS A 19 8.64 -6.34 -12.83
N LYS A 20 9.81 -6.98 -12.84
CA LYS A 20 10.17 -8.01 -11.86
C LYS A 20 9.90 -7.54 -10.43
N GLY A 21 9.19 -8.36 -9.65
CA GLY A 21 8.71 -8.03 -8.29
C GLY A 21 7.52 -7.06 -8.27
N GLY A 22 6.83 -6.91 -9.40
CA GLY A 22 5.65 -6.07 -9.57
C GLY A 22 4.34 -6.74 -9.17
N LEU A 23 3.23 -5.99 -9.19
CA LEU A 23 1.95 -6.45 -8.66
C LEU A 23 1.45 -7.73 -9.33
N LYS A 24 1.58 -7.82 -10.66
CA LYS A 24 1.16 -9.01 -11.41
C LYS A 24 1.94 -10.26 -10.98
N GLU A 25 3.27 -10.16 -10.90
CA GLU A 25 4.12 -11.28 -10.49
C GLU A 25 3.85 -11.70 -9.04
N LEU A 26 3.63 -10.73 -8.15
CA LEU A 26 3.27 -11.01 -6.75
C LEU A 26 1.91 -11.70 -6.66
N PHE A 27 0.91 -11.22 -7.39
CA PHE A 27 -0.43 -11.83 -7.39
C PHE A 27 -0.44 -13.23 -7.97
N ASP A 28 0.26 -13.45 -9.09
CA ASP A 28 0.33 -14.75 -9.75
C ASP A 28 1.07 -15.81 -8.90
N ASN A 29 2.04 -15.40 -8.07
CA ASN A 29 2.86 -16.31 -7.24
C ASN A 29 2.38 -16.43 -5.80
N GLY A 30 1.62 -15.45 -5.29
CA GLY A 30 1.19 -15.36 -3.90
C GLY A 30 -0.22 -15.91 -3.65
N PRO A 31 -0.62 -16.11 -2.38
CA PRO A 31 -2.00 -16.48 -2.06
C PRO A 31 -2.96 -15.35 -2.43
N HIS A 32 -3.96 -15.60 -3.28
CA HIS A 32 -4.86 -14.53 -3.76
C HIS A 32 -5.67 -13.85 -2.66
N ASN A 33 -5.91 -14.53 -1.53
CA ASN A 33 -6.66 -14.00 -0.39
C ASN A 33 -5.87 -13.01 0.47
N THR A 34 -4.62 -12.69 0.11
CA THR A 34 -3.78 -11.70 0.81
C THR A 34 -3.65 -10.37 0.05
N PHE A 35 -4.42 -10.17 -1.02
CA PHE A 35 -4.39 -8.95 -1.83
C PHE A 35 -5.63 -8.09 -1.59
N PHE A 36 -5.41 -6.83 -1.28
CA PHE A 36 -6.46 -5.85 -0.99
C PHE A 36 -6.19 -4.55 -1.74
N LEU A 37 -7.27 -3.88 -2.14
CA LEU A 37 -7.23 -2.53 -2.69
C LEU A 37 -7.97 -1.59 -1.76
N VAL A 38 -7.28 -0.58 -1.25
CA VAL A 38 -7.88 0.46 -0.41
C VAL A 38 -7.93 1.76 -1.20
N LYS A 39 -9.12 2.33 -1.37
CA LYS A 39 -9.32 3.65 -1.98
C LYS A 39 -9.57 4.67 -0.88
N PHE A 40 -8.62 5.58 -0.67
CA PHE A 40 -8.76 6.66 0.30
C PHE A 40 -9.42 7.89 -0.30
N TRP A 41 -10.26 8.54 0.50
CA TRP A 41 -10.56 9.97 0.38
C TRP A 41 -9.80 10.66 1.51
N ALA A 42 -8.63 11.23 1.18
CA ALA A 42 -7.77 11.86 2.17
C ALA A 42 -8.32 13.24 2.56
N ASP A 43 -8.37 13.50 3.86
CA ASP A 43 -8.64 14.84 4.37
C ASP A 43 -7.36 15.68 4.32
N LEU A 44 -7.45 16.83 3.64
CA LEU A 44 -6.35 17.77 3.45
C LEU A 44 -6.68 19.16 4.03
N SER A 45 -7.73 19.29 4.85
CA SER A 45 -8.16 20.58 5.41
C SER A 45 -7.27 21.08 6.56
N VAL A 46 -5.95 21.04 6.37
CA VAL A 46 -4.96 21.46 7.36
C VAL A 46 -4.60 22.93 7.12
N ASN A 47 -4.62 23.75 8.16
CA ASN A 47 -4.13 25.13 8.09
C ASN A 47 -2.59 25.14 8.18
N LEU A 48 -1.94 25.35 7.04
CA LEU A 48 -0.47 25.34 6.91
C LEU A 48 0.17 26.73 7.13
N GLN A 49 -0.60 27.74 7.56
CA GLN A 49 -0.11 29.13 7.66
C GLN A 49 0.64 29.44 8.97
N ASP A 50 0.64 28.56 9.97
CA ASP A 50 1.39 28.73 11.23
C ASP A 50 2.74 28.01 11.21
N ASP A 51 3.77 28.67 11.74
CA ASP A 51 5.20 28.34 11.69
C ASP A 51 5.56 26.85 11.94
N SER A 52 5.74 26.14 10.82
CA SER A 52 6.81 25.17 10.50
C SER A 52 7.37 24.22 11.58
N ASN A 53 6.54 23.63 12.45
CA ASN A 53 6.93 22.51 13.34
C ASN A 53 5.98 21.30 13.25
N PHE A 54 5.52 20.96 12.04
CA PHE A 54 4.68 19.78 11.84
C PHE A 54 5.50 18.48 11.79
N PHE A 55 5.03 17.46 12.51
CA PHE A 55 5.50 16.09 12.37
C PHE A 55 4.57 15.30 11.43
N TYR A 56 5.15 14.70 10.40
CA TYR A 56 4.43 13.83 9.46
C TYR A 56 4.80 12.38 9.76
N GLY A 57 3.84 11.62 10.28
CA GLY A 57 4.05 10.26 10.74
C GLY A 57 3.11 9.28 10.05
N VAL A 58 3.58 8.04 9.90
CA VAL A 58 2.77 6.88 9.53
C VAL A 58 2.90 5.87 10.66
N SER A 59 1.78 5.29 11.08
CA SER A 59 1.74 4.21 12.07
C SER A 59 0.98 3.03 11.49
N SER A 60 1.50 1.82 11.70
CA SER A 60 0.86 0.57 11.30
C SER A 60 1.01 -0.47 12.41
N GLN A 61 0.03 -1.35 12.54
CA GLN A 61 0.00 -2.44 13.50
C GLN A 61 -0.52 -3.70 12.81
N TYR A 62 0.07 -4.84 13.11
CA TYR A 62 -0.24 -6.14 12.50
C TYR A 62 -0.42 -7.17 13.60
N GLU A 63 -1.27 -8.16 13.36
CA GLU A 63 -1.52 -9.29 14.26
C GLU A 63 -1.31 -10.60 13.50
N SER A 64 -0.73 -11.59 14.18
CA SER A 64 -0.54 -12.95 13.65
C SER A 64 -0.75 -13.98 14.75
N SER A 65 -1.29 -15.14 14.39
CA SER A 65 -1.44 -16.29 15.29
C SER A 65 -0.12 -17.00 15.59
N GLU A 66 0.91 -16.73 14.80
CA GLU A 66 2.24 -17.35 14.93
C GLU A 66 3.30 -16.30 15.25
N ASN A 67 4.30 -16.68 16.06
CA ASN A 67 5.45 -15.83 16.31
C ASN A 67 6.37 -15.86 15.08
N MET A 68 6.51 -14.73 14.41
CA MET A 68 7.30 -14.58 13.19
C MET A 68 8.00 -13.23 13.14
N ILE A 69 9.13 -13.20 12.45
CA ILE A 69 9.79 -11.96 12.03
C ILE A 69 9.25 -11.61 10.66
N ILE A 70 8.62 -10.45 10.54
CA ILE A 70 8.10 -9.94 9.27
C ILE A 70 8.98 -8.82 8.73
N THR A 71 8.93 -8.60 7.42
CA THR A 71 9.51 -7.44 6.75
C THR A 71 8.41 -6.77 5.94
N SER A 72 8.25 -5.46 6.11
CA SER A 72 7.23 -4.66 5.41
C SER A 72 7.90 -3.76 4.37
N SER A 73 7.49 -3.89 3.11
CA SER A 73 7.93 -3.01 2.02
C SER A 73 6.79 -2.08 1.61
N THR A 74 7.05 -0.77 1.69
CA THR A 74 6.14 0.28 1.22
C THR A 74 6.75 1.00 0.02
N LYS A 75 6.10 0.91 -1.14
CA LYS A 75 6.56 1.52 -2.39
C LYS A 75 5.64 2.66 -2.80
N VAL A 76 6.21 3.87 -2.93
CA VAL A 76 5.51 5.01 -3.51
C VAL A 76 5.73 5.02 -5.01
N CYS A 77 4.65 5.12 -5.77
CA CYS A 77 4.67 5.02 -7.23
C CYS A 77 4.12 6.30 -7.88
N SER A 78 4.69 6.66 -9.03
CA SER A 78 4.19 7.72 -9.91
C SER A 78 4.03 7.13 -11.31
N PHE A 79 2.82 7.23 -11.88
CA PHE A 79 2.45 6.62 -13.18
C PHE A 79 2.85 5.13 -13.27
N GLY A 80 2.54 4.34 -12.24
CA GLY A 80 2.87 2.90 -12.18
C GLY A 80 4.36 2.57 -11.97
N LYS A 81 5.23 3.57 -11.84
CA LYS A 81 6.68 3.36 -11.64
C LYS A 81 7.05 3.67 -10.19
N GLN A 82 7.82 2.76 -9.58
CA GLN A 82 8.38 2.97 -8.24
C GLN A 82 9.30 4.21 -8.23
N VAL A 83 9.08 5.09 -7.26
CA VAL A 83 9.89 6.30 -7.02
C VAL A 83 10.76 6.12 -5.78
N VAL A 84 10.19 5.59 -4.69
CA VAL A 84 10.90 5.30 -3.45
C VAL A 84 10.32 4.06 -2.79
N GLU A 85 11.15 3.37 -2.02
CA GLU A 85 10.79 2.21 -1.23
C GLU A 85 11.32 2.37 0.19
N LYS A 86 10.45 2.13 1.18
CA LYS A 86 10.81 1.99 2.58
C LYS A 86 10.66 0.53 2.97
N VAL A 87 11.69 -0.02 3.60
CA VAL A 87 11.67 -1.39 4.14
C VAL A 87 11.84 -1.30 5.65
N GLU A 88 10.95 -1.94 6.39
CA GLU A 88 10.94 -2.06 7.85
C GLU A 88 11.03 -3.52 8.29
#